data_AF-S6A641-F1
#
_entry.id   AF-S6A641-F1
#
_cell.length_a   1.000
_cell.length_b   1.000
_cell.length_c   1.000
_cell.angle_alpha   90.00
_cell.angle_beta   90.00
_cell.angle_gamma   90.00
#
_symmetry.space_group_name_H-M   'P 1'
#
loop_
_entity.id
_entity.type
_entity.pdbx_description
1 polymer ?
#
loop_
_entity_poly.entity_id
_entity_poly.type
_entity_poly.pdbx_seq_one_letter_code
_entity_poly.pdbx_strand_id
1 'polypeptide(L)'
;MLKPETVGAVIALYTEDRDDFDAETIRGIIENAYKLMDEKKHVSVKLDSIKRILEVFISQGYIQKSGDKYLVTTQGRQAFKDMWKSLDPLTEAYFAGAYAYYEAKKEEAENQQHNTRPSHRKKRQHQKRDDRPHVEL
;
A
#
# COMPACT_ATOMS: atom_id res chain seq x y z
N MET A 1 21.07 -0.22 -11.30
CA MET A 1 20.08 0.88 -11.48
C MET A 1 18.69 0.24 -11.54
N LEU A 2 17.69 0.87 -10.92
CA LEU A 2 16.31 0.40 -11.02
C LEU A 2 15.82 0.57 -12.45
N LYS A 3 15.19 -0.46 -13.01
CA LYS A 3 14.73 -0.49 -14.39
C LYS A 3 13.27 0.01 -14.49
N PRO A 4 12.90 0.79 -15.53
CA PRO A 4 11.51 1.18 -15.77
C PRO A 4 10.58 -0.03 -15.85
N GLU A 5 11.00 -1.13 -16.47
CA GLU A 5 10.23 -2.35 -16.60
C GLU A 5 9.84 -2.94 -15.24
N THR A 6 10.76 -2.89 -14.26
CA THR A 6 10.49 -3.32 -12.89
C THR A 6 9.42 -2.47 -12.23
N VAL A 7 9.52 -1.14 -12.36
CA VAL A 7 8.54 -0.21 -11.79
C VAL A 7 7.18 -0.37 -12.46
N GLY A 8 7.14 -0.46 -13.79
CA GLY A 8 5.92 -0.67 -14.56
C GLY A 8 5.24 -1.99 -14.24
N ALA A 9 6.00 -3.08 -14.12
CA ALA A 9 5.46 -4.38 -13.73
C ALA A 9 4.82 -4.36 -12.33
N VAL A 10 5.47 -3.72 -11.36
CA VAL A 10 4.89 -3.56 -10.00
C VAL A 10 3.66 -2.66 -10.02
N ILE A 11 3.63 -1.60 -10.85
CA ILE A 11 2.42 -0.80 -11.04
C ILE A 11 1.29 -1.65 -11.63
N ALA A 12 1.56 -2.49 -12.64
CA ALA A 12 0.55 -3.38 -13.22
C ALA A 12 -0.08 -4.29 -12.15
N LEU A 13 0.76 -4.90 -11.31
CA LEU A 13 0.33 -5.78 -10.23
C LEU A 13 -0.50 -5.03 -9.18
N TYR A 14 -0.02 -3.87 -8.73
CA TYR A 14 -0.71 -3.10 -7.69
C TYR A 14 -2.04 -2.48 -8.16
N THR A 15 -2.12 -2.15 -9.45
CA THR A 15 -3.28 -1.45 -10.03
C THR A 15 -4.26 -2.40 -10.73
N GLU A 16 -4.14 -3.70 -10.54
CA GLU A 16 -5.11 -4.66 -11.09
C GLU A 16 -6.54 -4.32 -10.64
N ASP A 17 -6.71 -4.04 -9.35
CA ASP A 17 -7.99 -3.66 -8.73
C ASP A 17 -8.04 -2.19 -8.23
N ARG A 18 -7.02 -1.38 -8.53
CA ARG A 18 -6.87 0.00 -8.05
C ARG A 18 -6.51 0.92 -9.21
N ASP A 19 -6.97 2.17 -9.16
CA ASP A 19 -6.64 3.16 -10.20
C ASP A 19 -5.53 4.13 -9.80
N ASP A 20 -5.25 4.23 -8.49
CA ASP A 20 -4.28 5.16 -7.94
C ASP A 20 -3.15 4.44 -7.16
N PHE A 21 -1.99 5.08 -7.11
CA PHE A 21 -0.84 4.63 -6.32
C PHE A 21 0.06 5.80 -5.93
N ASP A 22 0.94 5.57 -4.97
CA ASP A 22 1.99 6.50 -4.57
C ASP A 22 3.38 5.87 -4.73
N ALA A 23 4.42 6.70 -4.79
CA ALA A 23 5.78 6.23 -5.04
C ALA A 23 6.38 5.41 -3.87
N GLU A 24 5.92 5.63 -2.64
CA GLU A 24 6.37 4.89 -1.46
C GLU A 24 5.85 3.46 -1.49
N THR A 25 4.59 3.27 -1.88
CA THR A 25 3.99 1.94 -2.06
C THR A 25 4.75 1.11 -3.09
N ILE A 26 5.04 1.69 -4.27
CA ILE A 26 5.82 1.00 -5.31
C ILE A 26 7.23 0.67 -4.81
N ARG A 27 7.86 1.58 -4.04
CA ARG A 27 9.16 1.32 -3.42
C ARG A 27 9.11 0.11 -2.49
N GLY A 28 8.13 0.07 -1.59
CA GLY A 28 7.98 -1.00 -0.60
C GLY A 28 7.84 -2.37 -1.25
N ILE A 29 7.03 -2.48 -2.30
CA ILE A 29 6.84 -3.75 -3.02
C ILE A 29 8.14 -4.20 -3.69
N ILE A 30 8.86 -3.29 -4.36
CA ILE A 30 10.14 -3.62 -5.01
C ILE A 30 11.19 -4.04 -3.97
N GLU A 31 11.29 -3.34 -2.85
CA GLU A 31 12.22 -3.70 -1.77
C GLU A 31 11.89 -5.06 -1.16
N ASN A 32 10.61 -5.37 -0.95
CA ASN A 32 10.17 -6.69 -0.49
C ASN A 32 10.52 -7.78 -1.50
N ALA A 33 10.34 -7.52 -2.80
CA ALA A 33 10.70 -8.48 -3.84
C ALA A 33 12.20 -8.78 -3.86
N TYR A 34 13.05 -7.76 -3.73
CA TYR A 34 14.50 -7.98 -3.65
C TYR A 34 14.92 -8.72 -2.38
N LYS A 35 14.27 -8.48 -1.25
CA LYS A 35 14.51 -9.26 -0.02
C LYS A 35 14.15 -10.74 -0.20
N LEU A 36 13.06 -11.04 -0.92
CA LEU A 36 12.67 -12.43 -1.21
C LEU A 36 13.62 -13.11 -2.21
N MET A 37 14.15 -12.36 -3.17
CA MET A 37 15.11 -12.89 -4.16
C MET A 37 16.47 -13.24 -3.52
N ASP A 38 16.92 -12.46 -2.55
CA ASP A 38 18.20 -12.67 -1.90
C ASP A 38 18.19 -12.02 -0.50
N GLU A 39 17.93 -12.82 0.54
CA GLU A 39 17.86 -12.36 1.94
C GLU A 39 19.14 -11.64 2.40
N LYS A 40 20.29 -11.90 1.76
CA LYS A 40 21.57 -11.28 2.10
C LYS A 40 21.77 -9.93 1.39
N LYS A 41 21.00 -9.63 0.35
CA LYS A 41 21.02 -8.33 -0.34
C LYS A 41 19.99 -7.40 0.26
N HIS A 42 20.45 -6.52 1.14
CA HIS A 42 19.72 -5.29 1.43
C HIS A 42 19.76 -4.38 0.19
N VAL A 43 18.80 -4.56 -0.71
CA VAL A 43 18.59 -3.62 -1.82
C VAL A 43 17.76 -2.46 -1.30
N SER A 44 18.44 -1.37 -0.93
CA SER A 44 17.77 -0.09 -0.67
C SER A 44 17.45 0.57 -2.01
N VAL A 45 16.17 0.71 -2.30
CA VAL A 45 15.71 1.40 -3.52
C VAL A 45 15.55 2.87 -3.20
N LYS A 46 16.28 3.74 -3.88
CA LYS A 46 16.13 5.19 -3.66
C LYS A 46 14.79 5.66 -4.21
N LEU A 47 13.99 6.34 -3.38
CA LEU A 47 12.72 6.92 -3.80
C LEU A 47 12.87 7.83 -5.03
N ASP A 48 13.95 8.62 -5.09
CA ASP A 48 14.23 9.49 -6.24
C ASP A 48 14.41 8.72 -7.55
N SER A 49 14.90 7.48 -7.50
CA SER A 49 15.00 6.64 -8.69
C SER A 49 13.62 6.24 -9.21
N ILE A 50 12.68 5.96 -8.30
CA ILE A 50 11.28 5.69 -8.67
C ILE A 50 10.66 6.96 -9.23
N LYS A 51 10.79 8.10 -8.56
CA LYS A 51 10.21 9.38 -9.02
C LYS A 51 10.68 9.75 -10.43
N ARG A 52 11.97 9.60 -10.74
CA ARG A 52 12.51 9.84 -12.10
C ARG A 52 11.89 8.90 -13.14
N ILE A 53 11.66 7.64 -12.81
CA ILE A 53 10.98 6.70 -13.71
C ILE A 53 9.51 7.10 -13.89
N LEU A 54 8.84 7.53 -12.82
CA LEU A 54 7.46 8.02 -12.90
C LEU A 54 7.36 9.28 -13.78
N GLU A 55 8.33 10.19 -13.74
CA GLU A 55 8.39 11.34 -14.66
C GLU A 55 8.47 10.90 -16.13
N VAL A 56 9.25 9.85 -16.42
CA VAL A 56 9.29 9.25 -17.76
C VAL A 56 7.91 8.71 -18.14
N PHE A 57 7.24 7.96 -17.27
CA PHE A 57 5.89 7.44 -17.52
C PHE A 57 4.84 8.55 -17.67
N ILE A 58 4.98 9.69 -16.98
CA ILE A 58 4.15 10.87 -17.19
C ILE A 58 4.36 11.42 -18.60
N SER A 59 5.61 11.62 -19.02
CA SER A 59 5.92 12.13 -20.36
C SER A 59 5.47 11.21 -21.49
N GLN A 60 5.37 9.91 -21.23
CA GLN A 60 4.85 8.91 -22.17
C GLN A 60 3.31 8.78 -22.14
N GLY A 61 2.63 9.49 -21.23
CA GLY A 61 1.18 9.45 -21.09
C GLY A 61 0.65 8.19 -20.39
N TYR A 62 1.50 7.41 -19.73
CA TYR A 62 1.11 6.17 -19.05
C TYR A 62 0.47 6.43 -17.68
N ILE A 63 0.91 7.49 -17.01
CA ILE A 63 0.35 7.90 -15.72
C ILE A 63 0.14 9.42 -15.69
N GLN A 64 -0.78 9.86 -14.85
CA GLN A 64 -1.05 11.26 -14.59
C GLN A 64 -0.87 11.54 -13.09
N LYS A 65 -0.25 12.66 -12.75
CA LYS A 65 -0.12 13.07 -11.36
C LYS A 65 -1.42 13.72 -10.88
N SER A 66 -1.98 13.23 -9.78
CA SER A 66 -3.19 13.75 -9.15
C SER A 66 -2.91 13.99 -7.66
N GLY A 67 -2.60 15.25 -7.31
CA GLY A 67 -2.13 15.61 -5.97
C GLY A 67 -0.84 14.86 -5.60
N ASP A 68 -0.88 14.12 -4.50
CA ASP A 68 0.24 13.30 -3.99
C ASP A 68 0.30 11.90 -4.62
N LYS A 69 -0.70 11.53 -5.42
CA LYS A 69 -0.83 10.22 -6.06
C LYS A 69 -0.63 10.28 -7.57
N TYR A 70 -0.55 9.09 -8.17
CA TYR A 70 -0.49 8.86 -9.60
C TYR A 70 -1.70 8.03 -10.01
N LEU A 71 -2.33 8.41 -11.12
CA LEU A 71 -3.42 7.68 -11.76
C LEU A 71 -2.89 7.00 -13.01
N VAL A 72 -3.24 5.73 -13.21
CA VAL A 72 -2.86 5.00 -14.42
C VAL A 72 -3.85 5.33 -15.55
N THR A 73 -3.33 5.70 -16.72
CA THR A 73 -4.17 5.90 -17.91
C THR A 73 -4.50 4.56 -18.56
N THR A 74 -5.53 4.51 -19.41
CA THR A 74 -5.85 3.29 -20.20
C THR A 74 -4.64 2.80 -21.00
N GLN A 75 -3.87 3.73 -21.57
CA GLN A 75 -2.65 3.41 -22.31
C GLN A 75 -1.56 2.84 -21.39
N GLY A 76 -1.35 3.46 -20.22
CA GLY A 76 -0.40 2.97 -19.23
C GLY A 76 -0.75 1.59 -18.72
N ARG A 77 -2.03 1.31 -18.49
CA ARG A 77 -2.51 0.00 -18.02
C ARG A 77 -2.11 -1.11 -18.99
N GLN A 78 -2.24 -0.88 -20.30
CA GLN A 78 -1.78 -1.82 -21.31
C GLN A 78 -0.24 -1.93 -21.33
N ALA A 79 0.47 -0.80 -21.33
CA ALA A 79 1.93 -0.79 -21.36
C ALA A 79 2.55 -1.52 -20.15
N PHE A 80 2.02 -1.29 -18.95
CA PHE A 80 2.48 -1.93 -17.72
C PHE A 80 2.16 -3.42 -17.70
N LYS A 81 1.00 -3.84 -18.24
CA LYS A 81 0.67 -5.25 -18.41
C LYS A 81 1.65 -5.96 -19.35
N ASP A 82 2.12 -5.27 -20.39
CA ASP A 82 3.13 -5.82 -21.29
C ASP A 82 4.51 -5.87 -20.62
N MET A 83 4.86 -4.88 -19.79
CA MET A 83 6.06 -4.95 -18.94
C MET A 83 6.01 -6.12 -17.95
N TRP A 84 4.85 -6.38 -17.32
CA TRP A 84 4.64 -7.55 -16.46
C TRP A 84 4.91 -8.85 -17.20
N LYS A 85 4.29 -9.03 -18.38
CA LYS A 85 4.46 -10.24 -19.22
C LYS A 85 5.88 -10.43 -19.75
N SER A 86 6.68 -9.36 -19.81
CA SER A 86 8.07 -9.43 -20.26
C SER A 86 9.03 -9.97 -19.20
N LEU A 87 8.58 -10.09 -17.95
CA LEU A 87 9.38 -10.65 -16.87
C LEU A 87 9.59 -12.14 -17.07
N ASP A 88 10.74 -12.64 -16.62
CA ASP A 88 10.93 -14.08 -16.51
C ASP A 88 10.05 -14.64 -15.37
N PRO A 89 9.61 -15.91 -15.46
CA PRO A 89 8.67 -16.50 -14.49
C PRO A 89 9.15 -16.47 -13.03
N LEU A 90 10.47 -16.52 -12.81
CA LEU A 90 11.04 -16.48 -11.46
C LEU A 90 10.89 -15.06 -10.87
N THR A 91 11.27 -14.04 -11.64
CA THR A 91 11.07 -12.63 -11.26
C THR A 91 9.58 -12.30 -11.04
N GLU A 92 8.70 -12.83 -11.90
CA GLU A 92 7.24 -12.69 -11.74
C GLU A 92 6.76 -13.22 -10.39
N ALA A 93 7.15 -14.45 -10.03
CA ALA A 93 6.77 -15.08 -8.76
C ALA A 93 7.25 -14.30 -7.54
N TYR A 94 8.46 -13.72 -7.61
CA TYR A 94 8.98 -12.88 -6.53
C TYR A 94 8.19 -11.57 -6.35
N PHE A 95 7.80 -10.90 -7.43
CA PHE A 95 6.96 -9.70 -7.31
C PHE A 95 5.56 -10.02 -6.82
N ALA A 96 4.95 -11.11 -7.29
CA ALA A 96 3.64 -11.56 -6.80
C ALA A 96 3.68 -11.86 -5.29
N GLY A 97 4.70 -12.60 -4.83
CA GLY A 97 4.90 -12.89 -3.41
C GLY A 97 5.16 -11.63 -2.57
N ALA A 98 5.94 -10.67 -3.09
CA ALA A 98 6.21 -9.41 -2.41
C ALA A 98 4.97 -8.53 -2.25
N TYR A 99 4.11 -8.50 -3.26
CA TYR A 99 2.84 -7.80 -3.20
C TYR A 99 1.88 -8.45 -2.20
N ALA A 100 1.74 -9.78 -2.21
CA ALA A 100 0.94 -10.50 -1.22
C ALA A 100 1.43 -10.24 0.21
N TYR A 101 2.74 -10.22 0.43
CA TYR A 101 3.33 -9.86 1.72
C TYR A 101 3.03 -8.41 2.12
N TYR A 102 3.12 -7.47 1.16
CA TYR A 102 2.78 -6.07 1.40
C TYR A 102 1.31 -5.90 1.82
N GLU A 103 0.37 -6.51 1.10
CA GLU A 103 -1.07 -6.43 1.43
C GLU A 103 -1.36 -7.09 2.79
N ALA A 104 -0.77 -8.24 3.10
CA ALA A 104 -0.91 -8.88 4.42
C ALA A 104 -0.39 -7.97 5.56
N LYS A 105 0.74 -7.30 5.37
CA LYS A 105 1.29 -6.36 6.36
C LYS A 105 0.43 -5.12 6.53
N LYS A 106 -0.17 -4.64 5.44
CA LYS A 106 -1.11 -3.52 5.48
C LYS A 106 -2.36 -3.88 6.26
N GLU A 107 -2.94 -5.06 6.01
CA GLU A 107 -4.11 -5.56 6.75
C GLU A 107 -3.82 -5.77 8.25
N GLU A 108 -2.65 -6.33 8.59
CA GLU A 108 -2.20 -6.45 9.99
C GLU A 108 -2.15 -5.08 10.69
N ALA A 109 -1.60 -4.07 10.02
CA ALA A 109 -1.48 -2.72 10.58
C ALA A 109 -2.85 -2.04 10.76
N GLU A 110 -3.76 -2.19 9.79
CA GLU A 110 -5.13 -1.68 9.87
C GLU A 110 -5.89 -2.35 11.03
N ASN A 111 -5.78 -3.67 11.19
CA ASN A 111 -6.41 -4.41 12.28
C ASN A 111 -5.89 -4.01 13.67
N GLN A 112 -4.59 -3.69 13.79
CA GLN A 112 -4.02 -3.18 15.04
C GLN A 112 -4.49 -1.75 15.37
N GLN A 113 -4.70 -0.90 14.36
CA GLN A 113 -5.28 0.44 14.55
C GLN A 113 -6.76 0.37 14.93
N HIS A 114 -7.53 -0.57 14.37
CA HIS A 114 -8.93 -0.78 14.75
C HIS A 114 -9.08 -1.27 16.20
N ASN A 115 -8.15 -2.09 16.70
CA ASN A 115 -8.15 -2.59 18.08
C ASN A 115 -7.64 -1.59 19.14
N THR A 116 -7.04 -0.47 18.74
CA THR A 116 -6.50 0.54 19.67
C THR A 116 -7.39 1.77 19.84
N ARG A 117 -8.58 1.81 19.21
CA ARG A 117 -9.58 2.86 19.46
C ARG A 117 -10.11 2.72 20.90
N PRO A 118 -9.80 3.63 21.83
CA PRO A 118 -10.35 3.55 23.18
C PRO A 118 -11.86 3.77 23.06
N SER A 119 -12.64 2.75 23.41
CA SER A 119 -14.06 2.90 23.69
C SER A 119 -14.20 3.85 24.89
N HIS A 120 -14.25 5.16 24.63
CA HIS A 120 -14.75 6.14 25.58
C HIS A 120 -16.27 5.99 25.69
N ARG A 121 -16.72 4.84 26.22
CA ARG A 121 -18.04 4.70 26.80
C ARG A 121 -18.06 5.54 28.07
N LYS A 122 -18.47 6.80 27.91
CA LYS A 122 -18.82 7.76 28.97
C LYS A 122 -19.56 7.04 30.10
N LYS A 123 -18.85 6.70 31.19
CA LYS A 123 -19.47 6.45 32.50
C LYS A 123 -20.07 7.78 32.94
N ARG A 124 -21.35 8.01 32.62
CA ARG A 124 -22.12 9.07 33.25
C ARG A 124 -22.24 8.72 34.73
N GLN A 125 -21.47 9.43 35.54
CA GLN A 125 -21.80 9.67 36.94
C GLN A 125 -23.21 10.26 37.00
N HIS A 126 -24.09 9.63 37.76
CA HIS A 126 -25.24 10.32 38.34
C HIS A 126 -25.15 10.11 39.85
N GLN A 127 -24.65 11.15 40.53
CA GLN A 127 -24.87 11.37 41.95
C GLN A 127 -26.33 11.79 42.18
N LYS A 128 -26.80 11.55 43.42
CA LYS A 128 -28.03 12.06 44.08
C LYS A 128 -29.32 11.26 43.76
N ARG A 129 -30.14 10.84 44.72
CA ARG A 129 -30.36 11.24 46.13
C ARG A 129 -30.84 10.03 46.96
N ASP A 130 -30.36 9.94 48.19
CA ASP A 130 -31.11 9.37 49.31
C ASP A 130 -32.38 10.21 49.51
N ASP A 131 -33.55 9.60 49.37
CA ASP A 131 -34.81 10.09 49.94
C ASP A 131 -35.69 8.84 50.22
N ARG A 132 -35.66 8.36 51.46
CA ARG A 132 -36.63 7.39 51.99
C ARG A 132 -38.01 8.04 52.07
N PRO A 133 -39.09 7.25 52.03
CA PRO A 133 -40.17 7.48 52.97
C PRO A 133 -40.36 6.30 53.93
N HIS A 134 -40.65 6.74 55.14
CA HIS A 134 -41.08 6.04 56.33
C HIS A 134 -42.26 5.08 56.04
N VAL A 135 -42.19 3.86 56.56
CA VAL A 135 -43.36 2.97 56.70
C VAL A 135 -43.76 3.03 58.17
N GLU A 136 -44.88 3.67 58.48
CA GLU A 136 -45.61 3.42 59.72
C GLU A 136 -46.56 2.24 59.48
N LEU A 137 -46.49 1.27 60.40
CA LEU A 137 -47.42 0.19 60.76
C LEU A 137 -48.35 -0.39 59.68
#